data_AF-A0A2K4MTL7-F1
#
_entry.id   AF-A0A2K4MTL7-F1
#
_cell.length_a   1.000
_cell.length_b   1.000
_cell.length_c   1.000
_cell.angle_alpha   90.00
_cell.angle_beta   90.00
_cell.angle_gamma   90.00
#
_symmetry.space_group_name_H-M   'P 1'
#
loop_
_entity.id
_entity.type
_entity.pdbx_description
1 polymer ?
#
loop_
_entity_poly.entity_id
_entity_poly.type
_entity_poly.pdbx_seq_one_letter_code
_entity_poly.pdbx_strand_id
1 'polypeptide(L)'
;MDETEDGKKINYLNTVLRKHRHKGSMDTWVIVEEVVTAISILEQITKHARKALGTKRLLLGRSDNQFFNVQTIEDTDGFVELNSSTLLEGIEQFRQHVNENLNFSPIPLWTDQDGVEKPWKFNTRQFRRTLARYIARQPFGVIAGMRQYKHVQVAIFEGYAGVDTEWLDMVGEERGLAQFDFIDEIAISLSSEAVAGEAGIQIKQAFETEFKGRAEDFSPSTIAKWLASTNKTLFIGNLNLCYFEPTKARCLRNSEIKDAPILNRCEPENCKNACVTKRHLPLWTAQLKQVEEAIHHPKASVIAKQLLSNEASKIRKIVEDVQGETE
;
A
#
# COMPACT_ATOMS: atom_id res chain seq x y z
N MET A 1 -1.80 23.69 7.07
CA MET A 1 -2.97 22.97 6.53
C MET A 1 -3.08 23.51 5.13
N ASP A 2 -2.92 22.63 4.16
CA ASP A 2 -2.91 23.03 2.75
C ASP A 2 -4.08 22.32 2.06
N GLU A 3 -4.70 22.99 1.09
CA GLU A 3 -5.74 22.39 0.25
C GLU A 3 -5.11 21.91 -1.05
N THR A 4 -5.32 20.65 -1.41
CA THR A 4 -4.97 20.14 -2.75
C THR A 4 -5.96 20.68 -3.78
N GLU A 5 -5.57 20.70 -5.06
CA GLU A 5 -6.45 21.08 -6.17
C GLU A 5 -7.76 20.26 -6.24
N ASP A 6 -7.78 19.04 -5.68
CA ASP A 6 -8.98 18.19 -5.57
C ASP A 6 -9.86 18.50 -4.33
N GLY A 7 -9.59 19.58 -3.58
CA GLY A 7 -10.33 19.98 -2.38
C GLY A 7 -10.05 19.14 -1.12
N LYS A 8 -9.15 18.15 -1.18
CA LYS A 8 -8.72 17.39 0.00
C LYS A 8 -7.76 18.21 0.87
N LYS A 9 -8.03 18.23 2.18
CA LYS A 9 -7.18 18.90 3.17
C LYS A 9 -5.98 18.03 3.53
N ILE A 10 -4.78 18.57 3.40
CA ILE A 10 -3.54 17.94 3.88
C ILE A 10 -3.20 18.50 5.26
N ASN A 11 -3.13 17.60 6.23
CA ASN A 11 -2.72 17.89 7.59
C ASN A 11 -1.25 17.55 7.81
N TYR A 12 -0.57 18.39 8.59
CA TYR A 12 0.85 18.25 8.84
C TYR A 12 1.15 18.22 10.34
N LEU A 13 1.97 17.26 10.75
CA LEU A 13 2.53 17.20 12.09
C LEU A 13 4.00 17.59 12.06
N ASN A 14 4.36 18.65 12.79
CA ASN A 14 5.73 19.13 12.88
C ASN A 14 6.41 18.55 14.12
N THR A 15 7.62 18.01 13.95
CA THR A 15 8.37 17.37 15.03
C THR A 15 9.85 17.71 14.93
N VAL A 16 10.57 17.61 16.03
CA VAL A 16 12.04 17.64 16.03
C VAL A 16 12.55 16.20 15.87
N LEU A 17 12.94 15.83 14.66
CA LEU A 17 13.53 14.53 14.38
C LEU A 17 14.99 14.51 14.85
N ARG A 18 15.29 13.68 15.86
CA ARG A 18 16.67 13.42 16.33
C ARG A 18 17.29 12.14 15.76
N LYS A 19 16.46 11.26 15.18
CA LYS A 19 16.93 10.01 14.57
C LYS A 19 17.87 10.32 13.40
N HIS A 20 19.08 9.78 13.44
CA HIS A 20 20.15 10.01 12.45
C HIS A 20 20.57 11.48 12.28
N ARG A 21 20.32 12.37 13.27
CA ARG A 21 20.71 13.80 13.21
C ARG A 21 21.28 14.28 14.56
N HIS A 22 22.51 14.82 14.55
CA HIS A 22 23.24 15.19 15.77
C HIS A 22 22.58 16.27 16.65
N LYS A 23 21.91 17.28 16.05
CA LYS A 23 21.26 18.37 16.81
C LYS A 23 19.74 18.32 16.80
N GLY A 24 19.17 17.27 16.20
CA GLY A 24 17.77 17.26 15.81
C GLY A 24 17.44 18.33 14.77
N SER A 25 16.40 18.12 13.99
CA SER A 25 15.94 19.12 13.02
C SER A 25 14.43 19.09 12.94
N MET A 26 13.83 20.23 12.62
CA MET A 26 12.42 20.25 12.26
C MET A 26 12.18 19.35 11.05
N ASP A 27 11.17 18.50 11.17
CA ASP A 27 10.69 17.61 10.13
C ASP A 27 9.17 17.59 10.18
N THR A 28 8.56 17.39 9.03
CA THR A 28 7.12 17.48 8.84
C THR A 28 6.58 16.15 8.33
N TRP A 29 5.48 15.71 8.93
CA TRP A 29 4.79 14.47 8.59
C TRP A 29 3.44 14.81 8.00
N VAL A 30 3.08 14.16 6.90
CA VAL A 30 1.71 14.21 6.39
C VAL A 30 0.87 13.23 7.20
N ILE A 31 -0.26 13.69 7.73
CA ILE A 31 -1.17 12.88 8.53
C ILE A 31 -2.59 12.97 8.00
N VAL A 32 -3.38 11.92 8.25
CA VAL A 32 -4.81 11.87 7.92
C VAL A 32 -5.65 12.56 8.99
N GLU A 33 -6.89 12.89 8.67
CA GLU A 33 -7.79 13.63 9.56
C GLU A 33 -8.07 12.88 10.87
N GLU A 34 -8.18 11.56 10.82
CA GLU A 34 -8.39 10.71 12.00
C GLU A 34 -7.25 10.85 13.02
N VAL A 35 -6.03 11.04 12.53
CA VAL A 35 -4.86 11.29 13.40
C VAL A 35 -4.96 12.68 14.05
N VAL A 36 -5.45 13.69 13.32
CA VAL A 36 -5.69 15.03 13.89
C VAL A 36 -6.75 14.96 14.98
N THR A 37 -7.86 14.25 14.72
CA THR A 37 -8.92 14.02 15.70
C THR A 37 -8.40 13.28 16.92
N ALA A 38 -7.62 12.21 16.72
CA ALA A 38 -7.01 11.47 17.82
C ALA A 38 -6.08 12.36 18.68
N ILE A 39 -5.23 13.19 18.06
CA ILE A 39 -4.36 14.15 18.78
C ILE A 39 -5.22 15.14 19.57
N SER A 40 -6.28 15.67 18.97
CA SER A 40 -7.17 16.64 19.61
C SER A 40 -7.88 16.04 20.83
N ILE A 41 -8.32 14.79 20.73
CA ILE A 41 -8.91 14.03 21.85
C ILE A 41 -7.86 13.81 22.94
N LEU A 42 -6.65 13.39 22.58
CA LEU A 42 -5.55 13.19 23.54
C LEU A 42 -5.18 14.49 24.26
N GLU A 43 -5.17 15.62 23.56
CA GLU A 43 -4.89 16.92 24.17
C GLU A 43 -5.92 17.30 25.24
N GLN A 44 -7.19 16.97 25.01
CA GLN A 44 -8.28 17.20 25.96
C GLN A 44 -8.18 16.26 27.16
N ILE A 45 -8.07 14.95 26.92
CA ILE A 45 -8.06 13.93 27.98
C ILE A 45 -6.83 14.06 28.88
N THR A 46 -5.67 14.40 28.31
CA THR A 46 -4.41 14.51 29.08
C THR A 46 -4.15 15.90 29.65
N LYS A 47 -5.05 16.87 29.46
CA LYS A 47 -4.85 18.27 29.86
C LYS A 47 -4.47 18.41 31.34
N HIS A 48 -5.16 17.68 32.21
CA HIS A 48 -4.95 17.76 33.66
C HIS A 48 -3.60 17.15 34.07
N ALA A 49 -3.28 15.93 33.63
CA ALA A 49 -1.99 15.33 33.94
C ALA A 49 -0.81 16.06 33.31
N ARG A 50 -0.95 16.63 32.10
CA ARG A 50 0.09 17.47 31.51
C ARG A 50 0.41 18.69 32.37
N LYS A 51 -0.62 19.32 32.96
CA LYS A 51 -0.46 20.43 33.90
C LYS A 51 0.21 19.97 35.19
N ALA A 52 -0.19 18.82 35.74
CA ALA A 52 0.38 18.27 36.97
C ALA A 52 1.86 17.88 36.83
N LEU A 53 2.22 17.20 35.73
CA LEU A 53 3.59 16.74 35.45
C LEU A 53 4.49 17.81 34.83
N GLY A 54 3.95 18.99 34.46
CA GLY A 54 4.70 20.03 33.74
C GLY A 54 5.22 19.59 32.36
N THR A 55 4.57 18.61 31.73
CA THR A 55 5.01 18.05 30.44
C THR A 55 4.08 18.44 29.29
N LYS A 56 4.65 18.54 28.08
CA LYS A 56 3.89 18.76 26.84
C LYS A 56 3.57 17.46 26.10
N ARG A 57 4.01 16.30 26.62
CA ARG A 57 3.79 15.01 25.97
C ARG A 57 2.33 14.57 26.10
N LEU A 58 1.80 13.96 25.04
CA LEU A 58 0.39 13.54 24.95
C LEU A 58 0.17 12.07 25.30
N LEU A 59 1.21 11.23 25.22
CA LEU A 59 1.14 9.82 25.55
C LEU A 59 1.48 9.63 27.04
N LEU A 60 0.47 9.87 27.87
CA LEU A 60 0.54 9.72 29.33
C LEU A 60 -0.40 8.62 29.79
N GLY A 61 -0.01 7.88 30.82
CA GLY A 61 -0.83 6.90 31.51
C GLY A 61 -0.66 6.99 33.03
N ARG A 62 -1.36 6.12 33.76
CA ARG A 62 -1.12 5.89 35.19
C ARG A 62 -0.22 4.67 35.40
N SER A 63 0.47 4.62 36.53
CA SER A 63 1.36 3.54 36.97
C SER A 63 0.62 2.24 37.29
N ASP A 64 -0.69 2.31 37.44
CA ASP A 64 -1.61 1.17 37.61
C ASP A 64 -2.08 0.58 36.26
N ASN A 65 -1.40 0.92 35.15
CA ASN A 65 -1.70 0.45 33.80
C ASN A 65 -3.10 0.80 33.28
N GLN A 66 -3.74 1.82 33.83
CA GLN A 66 -4.98 2.35 33.26
C GLN A 66 -4.67 3.28 32.08
N PHE A 67 -4.97 2.78 30.89
CA PHE A 67 -4.75 3.48 29.63
C PHE A 67 -5.69 4.68 29.50
N PHE A 68 -5.15 5.89 29.31
CA PHE A 68 -5.90 7.15 29.19
C PHE A 68 -6.89 7.50 30.32
N ASN A 69 -6.86 6.81 31.46
CA ASN A 69 -7.55 7.25 32.68
C ASN A 69 -6.77 8.37 33.38
N VAL A 70 -6.69 9.50 32.68
CA VAL A 70 -5.85 10.66 33.01
C VAL A 70 -6.73 11.86 33.40
N GLN A 71 -8.03 11.62 33.56
CA GLN A 71 -9.05 12.63 33.86
C GLN A 71 -9.18 12.93 35.36
N THR A 72 -8.65 12.08 36.23
CA THR A 72 -8.78 12.25 37.69
C THR A 72 -7.94 13.42 38.18
N ILE A 73 -8.62 14.39 38.79
CA ILE A 73 -8.07 15.67 39.26
C ILE A 73 -7.32 15.51 40.60
N GLU A 74 -7.63 14.45 41.34
CA GLU A 74 -7.33 14.35 42.77
C GLU A 74 -6.03 13.59 43.11
N ASP A 75 -5.47 12.85 42.15
CA ASP A 75 -4.38 11.92 42.43
C ASP A 75 -3.29 12.07 41.37
N THR A 76 -2.36 13.01 41.63
CA THR A 76 -1.21 13.27 40.76
C THR A 76 -0.09 12.25 40.93
N ASP A 77 -0.17 11.43 41.98
CA ASP A 77 0.80 10.38 42.26
C ASP A 77 0.53 9.20 41.33
N GLY A 78 1.53 8.86 40.50
CA GLY A 78 1.43 7.72 39.59
C GLY A 78 1.21 8.06 38.11
N PHE A 79 1.21 9.32 37.66
CA PHE A 79 1.28 9.57 36.21
C PHE A 79 2.67 9.24 35.65
N VAL A 80 2.72 8.43 34.60
CA VAL A 80 3.97 7.99 33.96
C VAL A 80 3.88 8.20 32.45
N GLU A 81 5.02 8.51 31.82
CA GLU A 81 5.12 8.48 30.37
C GLU A 81 4.88 7.06 29.84
N LEU A 82 4.06 6.93 28.79
CA LEU A 82 3.84 5.63 28.14
C LEU A 82 5.17 5.06 27.63
N ASN A 83 5.50 3.87 28.10
CA ASN A 83 6.64 3.09 27.64
C ASN A 83 6.14 1.96 26.74
N SER A 84 7.07 1.15 26.21
CA SER A 84 6.67 0.07 25.29
C SER A 84 5.86 -1.03 25.96
N SER A 85 6.06 -1.32 27.25
CA SER A 85 5.30 -2.36 27.96
C SER A 85 3.88 -1.90 28.27
N THR A 86 3.71 -0.68 28.76
CA THR A 86 2.39 -0.11 29.07
C THR A 86 1.52 0.09 27.83
N LEU A 87 2.15 0.39 26.68
CA LEU A 87 1.45 0.41 25.40
C LEU A 87 0.94 -0.98 24.99
N LEU A 88 1.73 -2.03 25.20
CA LEU A 88 1.33 -3.40 24.85
C LEU A 88 0.20 -3.91 25.74
N GLU A 89 0.23 -3.58 27.03
CA GLU A 89 -0.86 -3.89 27.96
C GLU A 89 -2.15 -3.16 27.59
N GLY A 90 -2.07 -1.88 27.18
CA GLY A 90 -3.22 -1.14 26.68
C GLY A 90 -3.83 -1.76 25.40
N ILE A 91 -2.98 -2.24 24.48
CA ILE A 91 -3.44 -2.97 23.29
C ILE A 91 -4.17 -4.26 23.68
N GLU A 92 -3.68 -4.97 24.69
CA GLU A 92 -4.31 -6.19 25.19
C GLU A 92 -5.66 -5.91 25.88
N GLN A 93 -5.75 -4.84 26.68
CA GLN A 93 -7.02 -4.38 27.26
C GLN A 93 -8.02 -4.00 26.16
N PHE A 94 -7.56 -3.35 25.09
CA PHE A 94 -8.40 -3.03 23.95
C PHE A 94 -8.89 -4.29 23.22
N ARG A 95 -8.02 -5.29 23.01
CA ARG A 95 -8.39 -6.61 22.45
C ARG A 95 -9.50 -7.24 23.29
N GLN A 96 -9.32 -7.26 24.61
CA GLN A 96 -10.32 -7.80 25.54
C GLN A 96 -11.64 -7.04 25.45
N HIS A 97 -11.60 -5.70 25.45
CA HIS A 97 -12.79 -4.87 25.34
C HIS A 97 -13.56 -5.13 24.04
N VAL A 98 -12.87 -5.22 22.89
CA VAL A 98 -13.47 -5.54 21.59
C VAL A 98 -14.15 -6.91 21.63
N ASN A 99 -13.46 -7.92 22.15
CA ASN A 99 -13.97 -9.28 22.21
C ASN A 99 -15.19 -9.43 23.16
N GLU A 100 -15.25 -8.64 24.24
CA GLU A 100 -16.30 -8.73 25.25
C GLU A 100 -17.50 -7.80 24.98
N ASN A 101 -17.27 -6.61 24.38
CA ASN A 101 -18.26 -5.54 24.35
C ASN A 101 -18.76 -5.16 22.96
N LEU A 102 -18.13 -5.66 21.88
CA LEU A 102 -18.55 -5.37 20.51
C LEU A 102 -19.12 -6.61 19.81
N ASN A 103 -20.09 -6.41 18.91
CA ASN A 103 -20.71 -7.48 18.12
C ASN A 103 -19.87 -7.94 16.91
N PHE A 104 -18.55 -7.77 16.96
CA PHE A 104 -17.64 -8.27 15.91
C PHE A 104 -17.15 -9.67 16.25
N SER A 105 -16.77 -10.44 15.23
CA SER A 105 -16.06 -11.70 15.46
C SER A 105 -14.83 -11.45 16.33
N PRO A 106 -14.60 -12.27 17.37
CA PRO A 106 -13.47 -12.07 18.28
C PRO A 106 -12.16 -12.18 17.51
N ILE A 107 -11.15 -11.43 17.96
CA ILE A 107 -9.81 -11.51 17.37
C ILE A 107 -9.30 -12.96 17.50
N PRO A 108 -8.93 -13.62 16.39
CA PRO A 108 -8.65 -15.04 16.37
C PRO A 108 -7.46 -15.41 17.28
N LEU A 109 -7.56 -16.61 17.87
CA LEU A 109 -6.46 -17.25 18.57
C LEU A 109 -5.43 -17.75 17.54
N TRP A 110 -4.19 -17.93 17.96
CA TRP A 110 -3.17 -18.56 17.15
C TRP A 110 -2.80 -19.92 17.74
N THR A 111 -2.59 -20.89 16.86
CA THR A 111 -2.15 -22.22 17.24
C THR A 111 -0.63 -22.23 17.34
N ASP A 112 -0.09 -22.56 18.51
CA ASP A 112 1.35 -22.68 18.66
C ASP A 112 1.92 -23.96 18.03
N GLN A 113 3.24 -24.12 18.11
CA GLN A 113 3.96 -25.27 17.56
C GLN A 113 3.54 -26.61 18.17
N ASP A 114 2.88 -26.57 19.34
CA ASP A 114 2.40 -27.73 20.08
C ASP A 114 0.90 -28.01 19.80
N GLY A 115 0.29 -27.26 18.89
CA GLY A 115 -1.13 -27.40 18.54
C GLY A 115 -2.10 -26.74 19.52
N VAL A 116 -1.60 -25.93 20.46
CA VAL A 116 -2.42 -25.29 21.50
C VAL A 116 -2.87 -23.90 21.05
N GLU A 117 -4.17 -23.67 21.07
CA GLU A 117 -4.73 -22.35 20.81
C GLU A 117 -4.41 -21.37 21.95
N LYS A 118 -3.74 -20.27 21.61
CA LYS A 118 -3.36 -19.21 22.55
C LYS A 118 -3.76 -17.84 22.02
N PRO A 119 -4.00 -16.85 22.91
CA PRO A 119 -4.19 -15.47 22.48
C PRO A 119 -2.99 -14.96 21.68
N TRP A 120 -3.25 -14.20 20.61
CA TRP A 120 -2.21 -13.57 19.82
C TRP A 120 -1.39 -12.59 20.66
N LYS A 121 -0.07 -12.77 20.71
CA LYS A 121 0.82 -11.83 21.41
C LYS A 121 1.14 -10.64 20.53
N PHE A 122 0.55 -9.49 20.86
CA PHE A 122 0.81 -8.25 20.14
C PHE A 122 2.22 -7.69 20.41
N ASN A 123 2.82 -7.09 19.38
CA ASN A 123 4.07 -6.34 19.47
C ASN A 123 3.96 -5.06 18.63
N THR A 124 4.49 -3.94 19.11
CA THR A 124 4.53 -2.65 18.38
C THR A 124 5.19 -2.77 17.00
N ARG A 125 6.15 -3.70 16.84
CA ARG A 125 6.78 -4.01 15.55
C ARG A 125 5.80 -4.62 14.54
N GLN A 126 4.80 -5.38 14.98
CA GLN A 126 3.80 -5.99 14.09
C GLN A 126 2.98 -4.92 13.38
N PHE A 127 2.43 -3.94 14.11
CA PHE A 127 1.67 -2.83 13.52
C PHE A 127 2.50 -2.06 12.48
N ARG A 128 3.76 -1.77 12.82
CA ARG A 128 4.70 -1.15 11.88
C ARG A 128 4.91 -2.01 10.63
N ARG A 129 5.11 -3.33 10.79
CA ARG A 129 5.28 -4.27 9.66
C ARG A 129 4.03 -4.34 8.78
N THR A 130 2.85 -4.40 9.38
CA THR A 130 1.57 -4.47 8.67
C THR A 130 1.35 -3.21 7.82
N LEU A 131 1.52 -2.03 8.41
CA LEU A 131 1.39 -0.78 7.67
C LEU A 131 2.47 -0.63 6.58
N ALA A 132 3.71 -1.03 6.87
CA ALA A 132 4.80 -1.01 5.89
C ALA A 132 4.50 -1.94 4.71
N ARG A 133 3.98 -3.15 4.98
CA ARG A 133 3.52 -4.11 3.98
C ARG A 133 2.38 -3.56 3.12
N TYR A 134 1.44 -2.83 3.72
CA TYR A 134 0.34 -2.19 2.98
C TYR A 134 0.86 -1.07 2.07
N ILE A 135 1.66 -0.15 2.62
CA ILE A 135 2.26 0.96 1.87
C ILE A 135 3.13 0.42 0.74
N ALA A 136 3.95 -0.60 0.99
CA ALA A 136 4.82 -1.21 -0.01
C ALA A 136 4.06 -1.69 -1.25
N ARG A 137 2.78 -2.12 -1.12
CA ARG A 137 1.96 -2.64 -2.22
C ARG A 137 1.15 -1.58 -2.97
N GLN A 138 1.26 -0.32 -2.57
CA GLN A 138 0.69 0.80 -3.32
C GLN A 138 1.64 1.22 -4.47
N PRO A 139 1.15 1.86 -5.53
CA PRO A 139 2.01 2.45 -6.56
C PRO A 139 3.05 3.38 -5.91
N PHE A 140 4.32 3.25 -6.30
CA PHE A 140 5.46 3.98 -5.66
C PHE A 140 5.62 3.73 -4.15
N GLY A 141 4.95 2.70 -3.62
CA GLY A 141 4.84 2.38 -2.21
C GLY A 141 6.15 2.14 -1.51
N VAL A 142 7.16 1.63 -2.22
CA VAL A 142 8.50 1.43 -1.67
C VAL A 142 9.19 2.78 -1.36
N ILE A 143 9.07 3.75 -2.26
CA ILE A 143 9.63 5.10 -2.09
C ILE A 143 8.82 5.88 -1.04
N ALA A 144 7.50 5.83 -1.15
CA ALA A 144 6.58 6.44 -0.19
C ALA A 144 6.80 5.90 1.23
N GLY A 145 6.95 4.58 1.36
CA GLY A 145 7.25 3.89 2.61
C GLY A 145 8.63 4.23 3.16
N MET A 146 9.68 4.28 2.33
CA MET A 146 11.01 4.74 2.76
C MET A 146 10.93 6.15 3.35
N ARG A 147 10.22 7.07 2.68
CA ARG A 147 10.04 8.45 3.11
C ARG A 147 9.21 8.54 4.39
N GLN A 148 8.11 7.79 4.48
CA GLN A 148 7.23 7.74 5.66
C GLN A 148 7.97 7.17 6.88
N TYR A 149 8.72 6.08 6.71
CA TYR A 149 9.44 5.44 7.80
C TYR A 149 10.82 6.01 8.09
N LYS A 150 11.24 7.01 7.29
CA LYS A 150 12.55 7.68 7.35
C LYS A 150 13.68 6.66 7.36
N HIS A 151 13.57 5.63 6.50
CA HIS A 151 14.59 4.62 6.29
C HIS A 151 15.72 5.20 5.43
N VAL A 152 16.97 4.88 5.77
CA VAL A 152 18.17 5.46 5.15
C VAL A 152 18.42 4.87 3.76
N GLN A 153 17.93 3.67 3.49
CA GLN A 153 18.07 2.98 2.21
C GLN A 153 16.77 2.28 1.81
N VAL A 154 16.50 2.26 0.50
CA VAL A 154 15.36 1.58 -0.14
C VAL A 154 15.32 0.09 0.23
N ALA A 155 16.48 -0.57 0.26
CA ALA A 155 16.63 -2.00 0.57
C ALA A 155 16.04 -2.42 1.94
N ILE A 156 16.04 -1.51 2.93
CA ILE A 156 15.49 -1.79 4.26
C ILE A 156 13.95 -1.85 4.20
N PHE A 157 13.34 -1.09 3.31
CA PHE A 157 11.88 -1.10 3.09
C PHE A 157 11.46 -2.21 2.11
N GLU A 158 12.32 -2.57 1.15
CA GLU A 158 12.14 -3.76 0.30
C GLU A 158 12.01 -5.06 1.12
N GLY A 159 12.65 -5.15 2.29
CA GLY A 159 12.46 -6.26 3.23
C GLY A 159 11.01 -6.43 3.75
N TYR A 160 10.17 -5.39 3.66
CA TYR A 160 8.73 -5.51 3.92
C TYR A 160 7.92 -5.93 2.69
N ALA A 161 8.48 -5.77 1.48
CA ALA A 161 7.96 -6.37 0.26
C ALA A 161 8.35 -7.86 0.13
N GLY A 162 9.39 -8.29 0.85
CA GLY A 162 9.83 -9.67 1.01
C GLY A 162 8.83 -10.57 1.76
N VAL A 163 8.72 -11.79 1.27
CA VAL A 163 7.59 -12.73 1.39
C VAL A 163 7.45 -13.37 2.79
N ASP A 164 6.19 -13.62 3.18
CA ASP A 164 5.74 -14.38 4.35
C ASP A 164 4.78 -15.45 3.83
N THR A 165 5.16 -16.73 3.90
CA THR A 165 4.55 -17.82 3.14
C THR A 165 3.14 -18.19 3.60
N GLU A 166 2.88 -18.14 4.91
CA GLU A 166 1.58 -18.53 5.49
C GLU A 166 0.49 -17.49 5.23
N TRP A 167 0.87 -16.21 5.17
CA TRP A 167 -0.01 -15.14 4.68
C TRP A 167 -0.18 -15.17 3.15
N LEU A 168 0.83 -15.61 2.39
CA LEU A 168 0.69 -15.82 0.95
C LEU A 168 -0.33 -16.91 0.62
N ASP A 169 -0.53 -17.90 1.48
CA ASP A 169 -1.54 -18.94 1.27
C ASP A 169 -2.95 -18.39 1.52
N MET A 170 -3.18 -17.69 2.63
CA MET A 170 -4.47 -17.01 2.91
C MET A 170 -4.80 -15.93 1.87
N VAL A 171 -3.80 -15.15 1.45
CA VAL A 171 -3.96 -14.18 0.36
C VAL A 171 -3.97 -14.85 -1.00
N GLY A 172 -3.43 -16.06 -1.14
CA GLY A 172 -3.52 -16.89 -2.34
C GLY A 172 -4.95 -17.38 -2.56
N GLU A 173 -5.64 -17.76 -1.49
CA GLU A 173 -7.06 -18.14 -1.50
C GLU A 173 -7.96 -16.94 -1.85
N GLU A 174 -7.78 -15.78 -1.20
CA GLU A 174 -8.52 -14.56 -1.57
C GLU A 174 -8.11 -14.01 -2.94
N ARG A 175 -6.83 -14.10 -3.31
CA ARG A 175 -6.36 -13.78 -4.67
C ARG A 175 -6.96 -14.73 -5.67
N GLY A 176 -7.19 -16.00 -5.35
CA GLY A 176 -7.84 -16.96 -6.25
C GLY A 176 -9.22 -16.46 -6.66
N LEU A 177 -10.02 -15.99 -5.69
CA LEU A 177 -11.34 -15.39 -5.94
C LEU A 177 -11.24 -14.07 -6.70
N ALA A 178 -10.39 -13.14 -6.26
CA ALA A 178 -10.17 -11.88 -6.97
C ALA A 178 -9.57 -12.09 -8.37
N GLN A 179 -8.84 -13.18 -8.59
CA GLN A 179 -8.25 -13.56 -9.86
C GLN A 179 -9.32 -14.07 -10.82
N PHE A 180 -10.39 -14.71 -10.36
CA PHE A 180 -11.53 -15.05 -11.22
C PHE A 180 -12.26 -13.81 -11.75
N ASP A 181 -12.61 -12.86 -10.87
CA ASP A 181 -13.22 -11.57 -11.28
C ASP A 181 -12.30 -10.81 -12.25
N PHE A 182 -11.00 -10.86 -11.97
CA PHE A 182 -10.00 -10.19 -12.79
C PHE A 182 -9.84 -10.87 -14.16
N ILE A 183 -9.90 -12.20 -14.22
CA ILE A 183 -9.81 -12.94 -15.46
C ILE A 183 -11.03 -12.66 -16.36
N ASP A 184 -12.22 -12.54 -15.81
CA ASP A 184 -13.42 -12.16 -16.57
C ASP A 184 -13.27 -10.75 -17.17
N GLU A 185 -12.68 -9.81 -16.44
CA GLU A 185 -12.41 -8.47 -16.95
C GLU A 185 -11.28 -8.42 -17.99
N ILE A 186 -10.25 -9.27 -17.85
CA ILE A 186 -9.25 -9.47 -18.91
C ILE A 186 -9.93 -10.02 -20.16
N ALA A 187 -10.82 -10.99 -20.03
CA ALA A 187 -11.54 -11.57 -21.16
C ALA A 187 -12.31 -10.48 -21.94
N ILE A 188 -13.01 -9.60 -21.22
CA ILE A 188 -13.71 -8.43 -21.81
C ILE A 188 -12.71 -7.44 -22.44
N SER A 189 -11.56 -7.21 -21.81
CA SER A 189 -10.55 -6.29 -22.34
C SER A 189 -9.90 -6.82 -23.62
N LEU A 190 -9.66 -8.14 -23.68
CA LEU A 190 -9.10 -8.81 -24.86
C LEU A 190 -10.09 -8.82 -26.04
N SER A 191 -11.40 -8.87 -25.78
CA SER A 191 -12.42 -8.80 -26.83
C SER A 191 -12.70 -7.38 -27.34
N SER A 192 -12.43 -6.34 -26.54
CA SER A 192 -12.80 -4.93 -26.83
C SER A 192 -11.61 -4.02 -27.23
N GLU A 193 -10.53 -4.63 -27.74
CA GLU A 193 -9.30 -3.97 -28.25
C GLU A 193 -8.48 -3.11 -27.27
N ALA A 194 -8.84 -3.09 -25.99
CA ALA A 194 -8.33 -2.09 -25.05
C ALA A 194 -7.18 -2.59 -24.18
N VAL A 195 -6.14 -3.14 -24.82
CA VAL A 195 -5.00 -3.75 -24.14
C VAL A 195 -3.68 -3.21 -24.69
N ALA A 196 -2.85 -2.67 -23.80
CA ALA A 196 -1.51 -2.19 -24.08
C ALA A 196 -0.42 -3.05 -23.41
N GLY A 197 0.83 -2.82 -23.83
CA GLY A 197 2.00 -3.56 -23.35
C GLY A 197 2.28 -4.83 -24.16
N GLU A 198 3.55 -5.26 -24.18
CA GLU A 198 4.01 -6.34 -25.06
C GLU A 198 3.32 -7.68 -24.76
N ALA A 199 3.15 -8.04 -23.48
CA ALA A 199 2.41 -9.25 -23.11
C ALA A 199 0.92 -9.12 -23.44
N GLY A 200 0.34 -7.92 -23.30
CA GLY A 200 -1.04 -7.65 -23.66
C GLY A 200 -1.31 -7.91 -25.14
N ILE A 201 -0.47 -7.37 -26.02
CA ILE A 201 -0.55 -7.54 -27.47
C ILE A 201 -0.37 -9.02 -27.86
N GLN A 202 0.62 -9.72 -27.29
CA GLN A 202 0.83 -11.15 -27.57
C GLN A 202 -0.37 -12.01 -27.20
N ILE A 203 -1.02 -11.68 -26.09
CA ILE A 203 -2.18 -12.44 -25.61
C ILE A 203 -3.42 -12.10 -26.42
N LYS A 204 -3.59 -10.84 -26.84
CA LYS A 204 -4.63 -10.46 -27.79
C LYS A 204 -4.51 -11.26 -29.09
N GLN A 205 -3.29 -11.35 -29.66
CA GLN A 205 -3.06 -12.14 -30.87
C GLN A 205 -3.34 -13.64 -30.68
N ALA A 206 -2.92 -14.20 -29.55
CA ALA A 206 -3.22 -15.60 -29.21
C ALA A 206 -4.73 -15.83 -29.03
N PHE A 207 -5.42 -14.88 -28.39
CA PHE A 207 -6.86 -14.87 -28.20
C PHE A 207 -7.60 -14.79 -29.55
N GLU A 208 -7.25 -13.86 -30.43
CA GLU A 208 -7.83 -13.74 -31.77
C GLU A 208 -7.62 -15.00 -32.61
N THR A 209 -6.47 -15.65 -32.48
CA THR A 209 -6.15 -16.90 -33.19
C THR A 209 -7.02 -18.07 -32.71
N GLU A 210 -7.21 -18.18 -31.40
CA GLU A 210 -8.00 -19.25 -30.78
C GLU A 210 -9.51 -19.04 -31.06
N PHE A 211 -9.99 -17.81 -30.87
CA PHE A 211 -11.42 -17.51 -30.89
C PHE A 211 -11.92 -17.01 -32.26
N LYS A 212 -11.05 -16.69 -33.23
CA LYS A 212 -11.35 -16.38 -34.65
C LYS A 212 -12.62 -15.55 -34.90
N GLY A 213 -12.83 -14.47 -34.14
CA GLY A 213 -14.01 -13.60 -34.29
C GLY A 213 -15.32 -14.16 -33.71
N ARG A 214 -15.28 -15.30 -33.03
CA ARG A 214 -16.40 -15.88 -32.26
C ARG A 214 -16.28 -15.57 -30.76
N ALA A 215 -15.49 -14.58 -30.37
CA ALA A 215 -15.27 -14.25 -28.96
C ALA A 215 -16.58 -13.95 -28.21
N GLU A 216 -17.58 -13.39 -28.89
CA GLU A 216 -18.92 -13.12 -28.37
C GLU A 216 -19.76 -14.39 -28.15
N ASP A 217 -19.43 -15.50 -28.82
CA ASP A 217 -20.12 -16.79 -28.68
C ASP A 217 -19.65 -17.59 -27.45
N PHE A 218 -18.54 -17.17 -26.82
CA PHE A 218 -17.97 -17.85 -25.65
C PHE A 218 -18.27 -17.09 -24.37
N SER A 219 -18.67 -17.84 -23.34
CA SER A 219 -18.82 -17.25 -22.01
C SER A 219 -17.48 -16.71 -21.50
N PRO A 220 -17.47 -15.61 -20.71
CA PRO A 220 -16.26 -15.13 -20.02
C PRO A 220 -15.52 -16.24 -19.27
N SER A 221 -16.27 -17.17 -18.65
CA SER A 221 -15.75 -18.35 -17.96
C SER A 221 -14.98 -19.35 -18.86
N THR A 222 -15.23 -19.38 -20.16
CA THR A 222 -14.48 -20.21 -21.12
C THR A 222 -13.16 -19.56 -21.48
N ILE A 223 -13.18 -18.24 -21.72
CA ILE A 223 -11.97 -17.44 -21.94
C ILE A 223 -11.08 -17.47 -20.69
N ALA A 224 -11.70 -17.45 -19.50
CA ALA A 224 -11.01 -17.55 -18.23
C ALA A 224 -10.21 -18.84 -18.08
N LYS A 225 -10.83 -19.98 -18.45
CA LYS A 225 -10.18 -21.28 -18.45
C LYS A 225 -9.02 -21.36 -19.45
N TRP A 226 -9.16 -20.71 -20.60
CA TRP A 226 -8.08 -20.61 -21.59
C TRP A 226 -6.91 -19.76 -21.09
N LEU A 227 -7.17 -18.62 -20.44
CA LEU A 227 -6.13 -17.82 -19.80
C LEU A 227 -5.40 -18.61 -18.71
N ALA A 228 -6.14 -19.37 -17.89
CA ALA A 228 -5.57 -20.24 -16.88
C ALA A 228 -4.76 -21.42 -17.48
N SER A 229 -5.15 -21.95 -18.64
CA SER A 229 -4.45 -23.06 -19.31
C SER A 229 -3.17 -22.62 -20.04
N THR A 230 -2.97 -21.31 -20.24
CA THR A 230 -1.80 -20.74 -20.95
C THR A 230 -0.48 -20.91 -20.17
N ASN A 231 -0.50 -21.55 -18.99
CA ASN A 231 0.67 -21.95 -18.21
C ASN A 231 1.60 -20.80 -17.75
N LYS A 232 1.12 -19.55 -17.85
CA LYS A 232 1.81 -18.35 -17.34
C LYS A 232 1.11 -17.89 -16.07
N THR A 233 1.88 -17.77 -14.98
CA THR A 233 1.35 -17.26 -13.71
C THR A 233 1.00 -15.79 -13.89
N LEU A 234 -0.28 -15.46 -13.75
CA LEU A 234 -0.76 -14.09 -13.84
C LEU A 234 -0.67 -13.44 -12.46
N PHE A 235 0.01 -12.29 -12.38
CA PHE A 235 0.05 -11.45 -11.18
C PHE A 235 -0.65 -10.13 -11.44
N ILE A 236 -1.48 -9.72 -10.48
CA ILE A 236 -2.29 -8.50 -10.56
C ILE A 236 -1.53 -7.38 -9.87
N GLY A 237 -1.20 -6.32 -10.61
CA GLY A 237 -0.62 -5.08 -10.10
C GLY A 237 -1.57 -3.90 -10.32
N ASN A 238 -1.34 -2.81 -9.58
CA ASN A 238 -2.21 -1.63 -9.65
C ASN A 238 -2.09 -0.87 -10.98
N LEU A 239 -0.91 -0.89 -11.60
CA LEU A 239 -0.66 -0.21 -12.89
C LEU A 239 -0.68 -1.17 -14.09
N ASN A 240 -0.54 -2.47 -13.84
CA ASN A 240 -0.48 -3.47 -14.90
C ASN A 240 -0.74 -4.87 -14.36
N LEU A 241 -1.14 -5.74 -15.27
CA LEU A 241 -1.01 -7.17 -15.14
C LEU A 241 0.37 -7.64 -15.51
N CYS A 242 0.85 -8.67 -14.82
CA CYS A 242 2.12 -9.32 -15.13
C CYS A 242 1.87 -10.77 -15.51
N TYR A 243 2.02 -11.07 -16.80
CA TYR A 243 2.11 -12.44 -17.30
C TYR A 243 3.53 -12.92 -17.06
N PHE A 244 3.75 -13.51 -15.89
CA PHE A 244 5.08 -13.64 -15.35
C PHE A 244 5.88 -14.71 -16.07
N GLU A 245 6.96 -14.25 -16.69
CA GLU A 245 8.04 -15.08 -17.21
C GLU A 245 9.36 -14.55 -16.61
N PRO A 246 10.05 -15.31 -15.75
CA PRO A 246 11.19 -14.81 -14.97
C PRO A 246 12.31 -14.19 -15.81
N THR A 247 12.58 -14.74 -17.00
CA THR A 247 13.62 -14.30 -17.93
C THR A 247 13.31 -12.95 -18.58
N LYS A 248 12.02 -12.61 -18.69
CA LYS A 248 11.50 -11.41 -19.35
C LYS A 248 11.06 -10.32 -18.35
N ALA A 249 11.00 -10.66 -17.06
CA ALA A 249 10.60 -9.74 -15.99
C ALA A 249 11.66 -8.67 -15.74
N ARG A 250 11.41 -7.44 -16.21
CA ARG A 250 12.32 -6.29 -16.01
C ARG A 250 12.53 -5.95 -14.52
N CYS A 251 11.52 -6.18 -13.70
CA CYS A 251 11.57 -5.94 -12.26
C CYS A 251 12.58 -6.85 -11.51
N LEU A 252 13.03 -7.96 -12.13
CA LEU A 252 13.95 -8.92 -11.51
C LEU A 252 15.44 -8.70 -11.82
N ARG A 253 15.81 -7.68 -12.62
CA ARG A 253 17.20 -7.48 -13.09
C ARG A 253 18.25 -7.48 -11.96
N ASN A 254 17.90 -6.96 -10.78
CA ASN A 254 18.81 -6.91 -9.62
C ASN A 254 18.19 -7.60 -8.39
N SER A 255 17.36 -8.63 -8.60
CA SER A 255 16.78 -9.41 -7.50
C SER A 255 17.53 -10.73 -7.34
N GLU A 256 17.82 -11.10 -6.09
CA GLU A 256 18.39 -12.41 -5.75
C GLU A 256 17.34 -13.53 -5.89
N ILE A 257 16.09 -13.23 -5.54
CA ILE A 257 14.94 -14.15 -5.64
C ILE A 257 14.21 -13.87 -6.96
N LYS A 258 13.97 -14.91 -7.76
CA LYS A 258 13.37 -14.79 -9.11
C LYS A 258 12.07 -15.57 -9.28
N ASP A 259 11.46 -15.97 -8.18
CA ASP A 259 10.30 -16.87 -8.18
C ASP A 259 8.96 -16.13 -8.37
N ALA A 260 8.94 -14.81 -8.16
CA ALA A 260 7.75 -13.96 -8.32
C ALA A 260 8.13 -12.53 -8.77
N PRO A 261 7.24 -11.80 -9.47
CA PRO A 261 7.53 -10.44 -9.90
C PRO A 261 7.46 -9.44 -8.75
N ILE A 262 8.38 -8.47 -8.77
CA ILE A 262 8.33 -7.30 -7.87
C ILE A 262 7.48 -6.22 -8.55
N LEU A 263 6.15 -6.28 -8.38
CA LEU A 263 5.19 -5.42 -9.10
C LEU A 263 5.44 -3.92 -8.93
N ASN A 264 5.88 -3.46 -7.75
CA ASN A 264 6.17 -2.03 -7.51
C ASN A 264 7.46 -1.53 -8.18
N ARG A 265 8.29 -2.47 -8.67
CA ARG A 265 9.48 -2.19 -9.49
C ARG A 265 9.21 -2.44 -10.97
N CYS A 266 7.98 -2.84 -11.32
CA CYS A 266 7.62 -2.99 -12.71
C CYS A 266 7.68 -1.61 -13.39
N GLU A 267 8.24 -1.60 -14.59
CA GLU A 267 8.17 -0.46 -15.52
C GLU A 267 7.29 -0.92 -16.68
N PRO A 268 5.95 -0.77 -16.60
CA PRO A 268 5.03 -1.38 -17.55
C PRO A 268 5.31 -0.99 -19.00
N GLU A 269 5.76 0.24 -19.21
CA GLU A 269 6.19 0.81 -20.50
C GLU A 269 7.28 0.01 -21.20
N ASN A 270 8.15 -0.66 -20.44
CA ASN A 270 9.33 -1.33 -20.98
C ASN A 270 9.45 -2.80 -20.54
N CYS A 271 8.47 -3.31 -19.81
CA CYS A 271 8.48 -4.67 -19.29
C CYS A 271 7.71 -5.58 -20.25
N LYS A 272 8.37 -6.62 -20.74
CA LYS A 272 7.78 -7.58 -21.67
C LYS A 272 6.59 -8.35 -21.10
N ASN A 273 6.56 -8.49 -19.77
CA ASN A 273 5.50 -9.21 -19.05
C ASN A 273 4.29 -8.32 -18.75
N ALA A 274 4.38 -7.01 -18.98
CA ALA A 274 3.33 -6.08 -18.63
C ALA A 274 2.20 -6.08 -19.65
N CYS A 275 0.98 -6.10 -19.13
CA CYS A 275 -0.26 -5.93 -19.86
C CYS A 275 -1.08 -4.87 -19.12
N VAL A 276 -1.52 -3.83 -19.82
CA VAL A 276 -2.31 -2.73 -19.25
C VAL A 276 -3.68 -2.75 -19.93
N THR A 277 -4.73 -2.85 -19.14
CA THR A 277 -6.13 -2.83 -19.59
C THR A 277 -6.84 -1.56 -19.13
N LYS A 278 -8.07 -1.32 -19.63
CA LYS A 278 -8.96 -0.21 -19.22
C LYS A 278 -9.08 0.00 -17.71
N ARG A 279 -9.03 -1.05 -16.90
CA ARG A 279 -9.06 -0.96 -15.43
C ARG A 279 -7.96 -0.08 -14.85
N HIS A 280 -6.78 -0.10 -15.46
CA HIS A 280 -5.62 0.63 -14.96
C HIS A 280 -5.65 2.09 -15.41
N LEU A 281 -6.48 2.42 -16.41
CA LEU A 281 -6.55 3.74 -17.03
C LEU A 281 -6.76 4.88 -16.02
N PRO A 282 -7.64 4.79 -15.01
CA PRO A 282 -7.80 5.85 -14.02
C PRO A 282 -6.52 6.17 -13.24
N LEU A 283 -5.67 5.17 -12.96
CA LEU A 283 -4.40 5.39 -12.28
C LEU A 283 -3.34 5.96 -13.22
N TRP A 284 -3.31 5.51 -14.48
CA TRP A 284 -2.42 6.07 -15.51
C TRP A 284 -2.75 7.52 -15.83
N THR A 285 -4.03 7.88 -15.95
CA THR A 285 -4.46 9.26 -16.21
C THR A 285 -4.18 10.17 -15.01
N ALA A 286 -4.40 9.68 -13.78
CA ALA A 286 -4.02 10.41 -12.57
C ALA A 286 -2.51 10.64 -12.50
N GLN A 287 -1.70 9.63 -12.86
CA GLN A 287 -0.25 9.75 -12.91
C GLN A 287 0.20 10.73 -13.99
N LEU A 288 -0.41 10.70 -15.17
CA LEU A 288 -0.13 11.65 -16.25
C LEU A 288 -0.37 13.09 -15.79
N LYS A 289 -1.53 13.34 -15.17
CA LYS A 289 -1.90 14.65 -14.62
C LYS A 289 -0.86 15.15 -13.61
N GLN A 290 -0.45 14.30 -12.66
CA GLN A 290 0.56 14.65 -11.66
C GLN A 290 1.92 14.99 -12.27
N VAL A 291 2.35 14.26 -13.30
CA VAL A 291 3.62 14.54 -13.99
C VAL A 291 3.53 15.85 -14.76
N GLU A 292 2.41 16.13 -15.43
CA GLU A 292 2.16 17.39 -16.14
C GLU A 292 2.16 18.60 -15.18
N GLU A 293 1.47 18.51 -14.05
CA GLU A 293 1.52 19.52 -12.98
C GLU A 293 2.95 19.76 -12.48
N ALA A 294 3.74 18.70 -12.30
CA ALA A 294 5.13 18.79 -11.87
C ALA A 294 6.05 19.47 -12.91
N ILE A 295 5.79 19.30 -14.21
CA ILE A 295 6.52 19.99 -15.29
C ILE A 295 6.26 21.50 -15.24
N HIS A 296 5.02 21.90 -14.98
CA HIS A 296 4.62 23.30 -14.92
C HIS A 296 5.01 24.00 -13.61
N HIS A 297 5.44 23.25 -12.60
CA HIS A 297 5.79 23.81 -11.30
C HIS A 297 6.95 24.85 -11.41
N PRO A 298 6.79 26.06 -10.84
CA PRO A 298 7.72 27.18 -11.04
C PRO A 298 9.13 26.92 -10.47
N LYS A 299 9.25 26.02 -9.48
CA LYS A 299 10.55 25.64 -8.89
C LYS A 299 11.22 24.43 -9.56
N ALA A 300 10.63 23.85 -10.61
CA ALA A 300 11.25 22.73 -11.31
C ALA A 300 12.45 23.21 -12.13
N SER A 301 13.60 22.55 -11.96
CA SER A 301 14.80 22.84 -12.75
C SER A 301 14.61 22.42 -14.22
N VAL A 302 15.39 22.99 -15.13
CA VAL A 302 15.34 22.65 -16.57
C VAL A 302 15.55 21.15 -16.79
N ILE A 303 16.49 20.55 -16.07
CA ILE A 303 16.78 19.11 -16.13
C ILE A 303 15.59 18.28 -15.62
N ALA A 304 14.98 18.71 -14.50
CA ALA A 304 13.79 18.03 -13.96
C ALA A 304 12.62 18.09 -14.95
N LYS A 305 12.39 19.24 -15.59
CA LYS A 305 11.36 19.39 -16.63
C LYS A 305 11.61 18.45 -17.80
N GLN A 306 12.84 18.37 -18.31
CA GLN A 306 13.18 17.44 -19.40
C GLN A 306 12.93 15.97 -19.03
N LEU A 307 13.35 15.54 -17.82
CA LEU A 307 13.12 14.18 -17.35
C LEU A 307 11.62 13.87 -17.20
N LEU A 308 10.86 14.79 -16.59
CA LEU A 308 9.42 14.64 -16.41
C LEU A 308 8.67 14.66 -17.76
N SER A 309 9.09 15.48 -18.72
CA SER A 309 8.51 15.47 -20.07
C SER A 309 8.72 14.13 -20.76
N ASN A 310 9.92 13.55 -20.67
CA ASN A 310 10.19 12.22 -21.21
C ASN A 310 9.30 11.15 -20.55
N GLU A 311 9.07 11.25 -19.24
CA GLU A 311 8.18 10.33 -18.53
C GLU A 311 6.72 10.52 -18.93
N ALA A 312 6.24 11.77 -19.01
CA ALA A 312 4.89 12.08 -19.45
C ALA A 312 4.59 11.53 -20.84
N SER A 313 5.56 11.61 -21.77
CA SER A 313 5.40 11.02 -23.12
C SER A 313 5.17 9.52 -23.10
N LYS A 314 5.83 8.78 -22.20
CA LYS A 314 5.66 7.32 -22.12
C LYS A 314 4.34 6.93 -21.45
N ILE A 315 3.97 7.61 -20.38
CA ILE A 315 2.68 7.44 -19.70
C ILE A 315 1.54 7.74 -20.67
N ARG A 316 1.64 8.84 -21.44
CA ARG A 316 0.64 9.24 -22.44
C ARG A 316 0.47 8.17 -23.50
N LYS A 317 1.56 7.60 -24.01
CA LYS A 317 1.50 6.49 -24.96
C LYS A 317 0.69 5.30 -24.42
N ILE A 318 0.89 4.91 -23.16
CA ILE A 318 0.08 3.83 -22.55
C ILE A 318 -1.39 4.22 -22.46
N VAL A 319 -1.69 5.45 -22.07
CA VAL A 319 -3.07 5.95 -21.98
C VAL A 319 -3.76 5.89 -23.35
N GLU A 320 -3.08 6.35 -24.40
CA GLU A 320 -3.56 6.31 -25.79
C GLU A 320 -3.75 4.86 -26.28
N ASP A 321 -2.75 4.00 -26.08
CA ASP A 321 -2.80 2.58 -26.48
C ASP A 321 -3.98 1.82 -25.81
N VAL A 322 -4.38 2.20 -24.59
CA VAL A 322 -5.49 1.57 -23.85
C VAL A 322 -6.85 2.19 -24.18
N GLN A 323 -6.91 3.49 -24.49
CA GLN A 323 -8.15 4.16 -24.88
C GLN A 323 -8.64 3.73 -26.26
N GLY A 324 -7.72 3.28 -27.13
CA GLY A 324 -8.00 3.01 -28.53
C GLY A 324 -8.11 4.30 -29.33
N GLU A 325 -7.80 4.25 -30.63
CA GLU A 325 -8.07 5.37 -31.54
C GLU A 325 -9.58 5.64 -31.52
N THR A 326 -9.99 6.72 -30.85
CA THR A 326 -11.30 7.31 -31.08
C THR A 326 -11.29 7.91 -32.49
N GLU A 327 -11.65 7.10 -33.49
CA GLU A 327 -12.14 7.57 -34.78
C GLU A 327 -13.62 7.97 -34.70
#